data_AF-A0A2D9C625-F1
#
_entry.id   AF-A0A2D9C625-F1
#
_cell.length_a   1.000
_cell.length_b   1.000
_cell.length_c   1.000
_cell.angle_alpha   90.00
_cell.angle_beta   90.00
_cell.angle_gamma   90.00
#
_symmetry.space_group_name_H-M   'P 1'
#
loop_
_entity.id
_entity.type
_entity.pdbx_description
1 polymer ?
#
loop_
_entity_poly.entity_id
_entity_poly.type
_entity_poly.pdbx_seq_one_letter_code
_entity_poly.pdbx_strand_id
1 'polypeptide(L)'
;MNKILVKSLYEFADVVATRFSFKDREGNVNKESFKVHEVIPTSDQTAIVFFQKSTQKIGMGFFYYINKGSSKGWKYFFPTDSHVVGMMACHYYKLEVERFNSIKNLDK
;
A
#
# COMPACT_ATOMS: atom_id res chain seq x y z
N MET A 1 6.10 -14.85 -5.19
CA MET A 1 4.93 -14.15 -5.76
C MET A 1 3.83 -15.10 -6.21
N ASN A 2 2.77 -15.22 -5.39
CA ASN A 2 1.57 -15.96 -5.72
C ASN A 2 0.82 -15.28 -6.89
N LYS A 3 0.69 -15.96 -8.04
CA LYS A 3 0.09 -15.42 -9.27
C LYS A 3 -1.33 -14.87 -9.05
N ILE A 4 -2.13 -15.51 -8.21
CA ILE A 4 -3.51 -15.09 -7.90
C ILE A 4 -3.48 -13.77 -7.13
N LEU A 5 -2.58 -13.66 -6.15
CA LEU A 5 -2.45 -12.47 -5.31
C LEU A 5 -1.99 -11.27 -6.14
N VAL A 6 -1.05 -11.48 -7.05
CA VAL A 6 -0.57 -10.46 -7.99
C VAL A 6 -1.71 -10.00 -8.91
N LYS A 7 -2.48 -10.92 -9.50
CA LYS A 7 -3.62 -10.54 -10.34
C LYS A 7 -4.62 -9.67 -9.56
N SER A 8 -4.95 -10.08 -8.33
CA SER A 8 -5.86 -9.32 -7.47
C SER A 8 -5.32 -7.94 -7.07
N LEU A 9 -3.99 -7.76 -7.03
CA LEU A 9 -3.37 -6.45 -6.79
C LEU A 9 -3.64 -5.49 -7.94
N TYR A 10 -3.40 -5.92 -9.19
CA TYR A 10 -3.64 -5.08 -10.37
C TYR A 10 -5.12 -4.71 -10.50
N GLU A 11 -6.02 -5.69 -10.34
CA GLU A 11 -7.46 -5.45 -10.35
C GLU A 11 -7.87 -4.44 -9.27
N PHE A 12 -7.31 -4.56 -8.06
CA PHE A 12 -7.60 -3.63 -6.98
C PHE A 12 -7.02 -2.24 -7.22
N ALA A 13 -5.83 -2.14 -7.81
CA ALA A 13 -5.22 -0.86 -8.19
C ALA A 13 -6.09 -0.11 -9.22
N ASP A 14 -6.65 -0.81 -10.21
CA ASP A 14 -7.57 -0.23 -11.19
C ASP A 14 -8.88 0.25 -10.56
N VAL A 15 -9.42 -0.52 -9.60
CA VAL A 15 -10.58 -0.10 -8.80
C VAL A 15 -10.28 1.19 -8.03
N VAL A 16 -9.09 1.31 -7.43
CA VAL A 16 -8.66 2.54 -6.73
C VAL A 16 -8.52 3.71 -7.71
N ALA A 17 -7.87 3.52 -8.86
CA ALA A 17 -7.76 4.55 -9.89
C ALA A 17 -9.14 5.07 -10.34
N THR A 18 -10.09 4.15 -10.53
CA THR A 18 -11.46 4.47 -10.93
C THR A 18 -12.17 5.29 -9.86
N ARG A 19 -12.11 4.86 -8.60
CA ARG A 19 -12.71 5.59 -7.46
C ARG A 19 -12.13 6.99 -7.30
N PHE A 20 -10.82 7.13 -7.46
CA PHE A 20 -10.15 8.44 -7.35
C PHE A 20 -10.47 9.36 -8.53
N SER A 21 -10.87 8.80 -9.67
CA SER A 21 -11.29 9.54 -10.86
C SER A 21 -12.72 10.10 -10.78
N PHE A 22 -13.52 9.72 -9.78
CA PHE A 22 -14.85 10.30 -9.58
C PHE A 22 -14.74 11.81 -9.31
N LYS A 23 -15.46 12.60 -10.12
CA LYS A 23 -15.36 14.06 -10.11
C LYS A 23 -15.98 14.69 -8.87
N ASP A 24 -16.97 14.01 -8.29
CA ASP A 24 -17.68 14.44 -7.08
C ASP A 24 -17.06 13.87 -5.79
N ARG A 25 -15.88 13.24 -5.89
CA ARG A 25 -15.17 12.68 -4.73
C ARG A 25 -14.66 13.80 -3.83
N GLU A 26 -14.86 13.65 -2.53
CA GLU A 26 -14.24 14.49 -1.51
C GLU A 26 -12.71 14.53 -1.70
N GLY A 27 -12.16 15.74 -1.78
CA GLY A 27 -10.74 15.96 -2.06
C GLY A 27 -10.33 15.93 -3.53
N ASN A 28 -11.25 15.73 -4.49
CA ASN A 28 -10.98 15.92 -5.92
C ASN A 28 -11.36 17.33 -6.41
N VAL A 29 -10.79 18.36 -5.78
CA VAL A 29 -11.11 19.78 -6.05
C VAL A 29 -10.91 20.16 -7.53
N ASN A 30 -9.88 19.59 -8.15
CA ASN A 30 -9.49 19.88 -9.53
C ASN A 30 -10.20 18.99 -10.56
N LYS A 31 -11.15 18.14 -10.15
CA LYS A 31 -11.85 17.20 -11.04
C LYS A 31 -10.86 16.37 -11.88
N GLU A 32 -9.80 15.88 -11.24
CA GLU A 32 -8.74 15.08 -11.88
C GLU A 32 -9.26 13.68 -12.23
N SER A 33 -8.63 13.03 -13.20
CA SER A 33 -8.70 11.57 -13.40
C SER A 33 -7.35 10.94 -13.10
N PHE A 34 -7.39 9.68 -12.69
CA PHE A 34 -6.27 8.89 -12.23
C PHE A 34 -6.22 7.61 -13.06
N LYS A 35 -5.03 7.25 -13.53
CA LYS A 35 -4.77 5.98 -14.23
C LYS A 35 -3.58 5.30 -13.58
N VAL A 36 -3.62 3.98 -13.44
CA VAL A 36 -2.44 3.21 -13.02
C VAL A 36 -1.33 3.42 -14.06
N HIS A 37 -0.19 3.94 -13.60
CA HIS A 37 1.00 4.15 -14.42
C HIS A 37 1.96 2.97 -14.29
N GLU A 38 2.26 2.60 -13.04
CA GLU A 38 3.20 1.53 -12.72
C GLU A 38 2.81 0.87 -11.40
N VAL A 39 3.04 -0.44 -11.30
CA VAL A 39 2.90 -1.22 -10.08
C VAL A 39 4.24 -1.86 -9.79
N ILE A 40 4.82 -1.55 -8.63
CA ILE A 40 6.12 -2.03 -8.17
C ILE A 40 5.89 -2.93 -6.96
N PRO A 41 5.87 -4.27 -7.13
CA PRO A 41 5.77 -5.19 -6.01
C PRO A 41 7.00 -5.05 -5.10
N THR A 42 6.78 -4.83 -3.80
CA THR A 42 7.87 -4.76 -2.81
C THR A 42 7.98 -6.03 -1.97
N SER A 43 6.89 -6.79 -1.88
CA SER A 43 6.87 -8.16 -1.33
C SER A 43 5.68 -8.92 -1.92
N ASP A 44 5.47 -10.17 -1.49
CA ASP A 44 4.26 -10.92 -1.83
C ASP A 44 2.97 -10.23 -1.36
N GLN A 45 3.04 -9.34 -0.36
CA GLN A 45 1.88 -8.72 0.28
C GLN A 45 1.90 -7.21 0.27
N THR A 46 2.88 -6.58 -0.38
CA THR A 46 3.00 -5.12 -0.44
C THR A 46 3.44 -4.66 -1.82
N ALA A 47 2.97 -3.48 -2.22
CA ALA A 47 3.36 -2.88 -3.49
C ALA A 47 3.27 -1.35 -3.41
N ILE A 48 4.08 -0.69 -4.24
CA ILE A 48 3.91 0.72 -4.56
C ILE A 48 3.16 0.82 -5.87
N VAL A 49 2.14 1.68 -5.93
CA VAL A 49 1.39 1.95 -7.16
C VAL A 49 1.50 3.42 -7.49
N PHE A 50 2.00 3.72 -8.68
CA PHE A 50 2.01 5.06 -9.24
C PHE A 50 0.76 5.29 -10.06
N PHE A 51 0.10 6.42 -9.80
CA PHE A 51 -1.07 6.88 -10.52
C PHE A 51 -0.71 8.13 -11.31
N GLN A 52 -0.85 8.05 -12.64
CA GLN A 52 -0.76 9.21 -13.50
C GLN A 52 -2.06 10.02 -13.39
N LYS A 53 -1.92 11.30 -13.04
CA LYS A 53 -3.05 12.24 -13.03
C LYS A 53 -3.20 12.92 -14.38
N SER A 54 -4.42 13.38 -14.69
CA SER A 54 -4.70 14.22 -15.85
C SER A 54 -3.91 15.54 -15.86
N THR A 55 -3.45 16.00 -14.71
CA THR A 55 -2.59 17.19 -14.53
C THR A 55 -1.10 16.93 -14.79
N GLN A 56 -0.76 15.78 -15.38
CA GLN A 56 0.62 15.33 -15.64
C GLN A 56 1.45 15.04 -14.37
N LYS A 57 0.89 15.22 -13.17
CA LYS A 57 1.53 14.84 -11.91
C LYS A 57 1.36 13.35 -11.62
N ILE A 58 2.27 12.80 -10.83
CA ILE A 58 2.20 11.41 -10.34
C ILE A 58 1.75 11.41 -8.89
N GLY A 59 0.84 10.52 -8.53
CA GLY A 59 0.51 10.16 -7.16
C GLY A 59 1.09 8.80 -6.79
N MET A 60 1.59 8.65 -5.57
CA MET A 60 2.11 7.39 -5.05
C MET A 60 1.17 6.82 -4.00
N GLY A 61 0.71 5.58 -4.18
CA GLY A 61 -0.05 4.82 -3.19
C GLY A 61 0.78 3.66 -2.64
N PHE A 62 0.67 3.42 -1.34
CA PHE A 62 1.20 2.22 -0.70
C PHE A 62 0.07 1.20 -0.54
N PHE A 63 0.25 0.01 -1.11
CA PHE A 63 -0.70 -1.09 -1.10
C PHE A 63 -0.18 -2.23 -0.22
N TYR A 64 -1.06 -2.82 0.59
CA TYR A 64 -0.71 -3.93 1.47
C TYR A 64 -1.87 -4.92 1.61
N TYR A 65 -1.56 -6.19 1.79
CA TYR A 65 -2.54 -7.27 1.87
C TYR A 65 -2.65 -7.78 3.31
N ILE A 66 -3.88 -7.83 3.83
CA ILE A 66 -4.17 -8.42 5.13
C ILE A 66 -4.59 -9.88 4.91
N ASN A 67 -3.84 -10.84 5.47
CA ASN A 67 -4.06 -12.27 5.20
C ASN A 67 -5.21 -12.90 6.01
N LYS A 68 -5.55 -12.35 7.17
CA LYS A 68 -6.45 -12.97 8.15
C LYS A 68 -7.38 -11.93 8.79
N GLY A 69 -8.52 -12.41 9.29
CA GLY A 69 -9.51 -11.58 9.98
C GLY A 69 -10.55 -10.93 9.05
N SER A 70 -11.45 -10.14 9.64
CA SER A 70 -12.57 -9.49 8.92
C SER A 70 -12.12 -8.48 7.87
N SER A 71 -10.91 -7.91 8.03
CA SER A 71 -10.33 -6.95 7.10
C SER A 71 -9.47 -7.59 6.00
N LYS A 72 -9.55 -8.91 5.82
CA LYS A 72 -8.78 -9.65 4.80
C LYS A 72 -8.92 -9.01 3.41
N GLY A 73 -7.81 -8.93 2.69
CA GLY A 73 -7.76 -8.39 1.33
C GLY A 73 -6.78 -7.22 1.19
N TRP A 74 -6.71 -6.68 -0.03
CA TRP A 74 -5.89 -5.50 -0.32
C TRP A 74 -6.46 -4.25 0.33
N LYS A 75 -5.57 -3.47 0.91
CA LYS A 75 -5.78 -2.15 1.48
C LYS A 75 -4.73 -1.22 0.91
N TYR A 76 -4.97 0.08 1.02
CA TYR A 76 -4.07 1.09 0.51
C TYR A 76 -4.23 2.39 1.29
N PHE A 77 -3.20 3.21 1.21
CA PHE A 77 -3.29 4.63 1.56
C PHE A 77 -2.28 5.41 0.72
N PHE A 78 -2.48 6.74 0.64
CA PHE A 78 -1.52 7.65 0.03
C PHE A 78 -0.59 8.15 1.14
N PRO A 79 0.66 7.65 1.22
CA PRO A 79 1.57 8.04 2.29
C PRO A 79 1.89 9.54 2.22
N THR A 80 2.00 10.12 3.41
CA THR A 80 2.62 11.42 3.64
C THR A 80 4.02 11.19 4.19
N ASP A 81 4.83 12.23 4.28
CA ASP A 81 6.18 12.13 4.85
C ASP A 81 6.17 11.57 6.28
N SER A 82 5.19 11.96 7.10
CA SER A 82 5.03 11.42 8.45
C SER A 82 4.72 9.92 8.46
N HIS A 83 3.94 9.41 7.50
CA HIS A 83 3.72 7.97 7.36
C HIS A 83 5.02 7.23 6.99
N VAL A 84 5.81 7.79 6.07
CA VAL A 84 7.09 7.19 5.65
C VAL A 84 8.07 7.15 6.82
N VAL A 85 8.22 8.26 7.55
CA VAL A 85 9.06 8.32 8.75
C VAL A 85 8.59 7.36 9.83
N GLY A 86 7.28 7.30 10.07
CA GLY A 86 6.68 6.34 11.00
C GLY A 86 6.96 4.88 10.61
N MET A 87 6.85 4.54 9.32
CA MET A 87 7.17 3.20 8.81
C MET A 87 8.65 2.84 8.98
N MET A 88 9.56 3.81 8.79
CA MET A 88 10.98 3.60 9.09
C MET A 88 11.21 3.35 10.59
N ALA A 89 10.55 4.11 11.47
CA ALA A 89 10.63 3.89 12.91
C ALA A 89 10.10 2.50 13.31
N CYS A 90 8.99 2.06 12.72
CA CYS A 90 8.42 0.72 12.94
C CYS A 90 9.43 -0.39 12.60
N HIS A 91 10.27 -0.21 11.59
CA HIS A 91 11.32 -1.18 11.26
C HIS A 91 12.30 -1.36 12.43
N TYR A 92 12.77 -0.28 13.05
CA TYR A 92 13.66 -0.36 14.21
C TYR A 92 12.98 -1.02 15.42
N TYR A 93 11.75 -0.64 15.75
CA TYR A 93 11.02 -1.28 16.85
C TYR A 93 10.73 -2.76 16.58
N LYS A 94 10.54 -3.15 15.31
CA LYS A 94 10.37 -4.57 14.95
C LYS A 94 11.62 -5.38 15.28
N LEU A 95 12.81 -4.83 15.03
CA LEU A 95 14.08 -5.46 15.38
C LEU A 95 14.25 -5.60 16.89
N GLU A 96 13.84 -4.58 17.65
CA GLU A 96 13.84 -4.60 19.11
C GLU A 96 12.92 -5.69 19.68
N VAL A 97 11.73 -5.87 19.11
CA VAL A 97 10.82 -6.97 19.48
C VAL A 97 11.45 -8.33 19.20
N GLU A 98 12.10 -8.52 18.05
CA GLU A 98 12.81 -9.77 17.74
C GLU A 98 13.97 -10.02 18.71
N ARG A 99 14.76 -8.98 19.04
CA ARG A 99 15.84 -9.08 20.03
C ARG A 99 15.32 -9.51 21.40
N PHE A 100 14.18 -8.96 21.84
CA PHE A 100 13.59 -9.33 23.12
C PHE A 100 13.03 -10.77 23.11
N ASN A 101 12.42 -11.18 22.00
CA ASN A 101 11.82 -12.50 21.88
C ASN A 101 12.84 -13.60 21.59
N SER A 102 14.01 -13.29 21.01
CA SER A 102 15.03 -14.29 20.67
C SER A 102 15.49 -15.10 21.87
N ILE A 103 15.58 -14.47 23.05
CA ILE A 103 15.94 -15.14 24.32
C ILE A 103 14.88 -16.17 24.70
N LYS A 104 13.60 -15.83 24.56
CA LYS A 104 12.46 -16.71 24.87
C LYS A 104 12.29 -17.87 23.87
N ASN A 105 12.92 -17.78 22.70
CA ASN A 105 12.91 -18.83 21.69
C ASN A 105 13.99 -19.91 21.94
N LEU A 106 14.95 -19.64 22.84
CA LEU A 106 16.04 -20.57 23.20
C LEU A 106 15.69 -21.44 24.42
N ASP A 107 14.64 -21.10 25.18
CA ASP A 107 14.14 -21.90 26.31
C ASP A 107 13.22 -23.05 25.84
N LYS A 108 13.71 -23.88 24.90
CA LYS A 108 13.09 -25.15 24.50
C LYS A 108 14.02 -26.32 24.72
#